data_AF-A0A350XBL3-F1
#
_entry.id   AF-A0A350XBL3-F1
#
_cell.length_a   1.000
_cell.length_b   1.000
_cell.length_c   1.000
_cell.angle_alpha   90.00
_cell.angle_beta   90.00
_cell.angle_gamma   90.00
#
_symmetry.space_group_name_H-M   'P 1'
#
loop_
_entity.id
_entity.type
_entity.pdbx_description
1 polymer ?
#
loop_
_entity_poly.entity_id
_entity_poly.type
_entity_poly.pdbx_seq_one_letter_code
_entity_poly.pdbx_strand_id
1 'polypeptide(L)' 'MAKRKDQREFRVYVPEEVHRLLQSIAAIRDSSVNAAVNEAIEFWLADEKQQKTIERHRLNDLDEPE' A
#
# COMPACT_ATOMS: atom_id res chain seq x y z
N MET A 1 -10.93 -8.33 11.23
CA MET A 1 -9.70 -7.54 11.49
C MET A 1 -8.51 -8.46 11.26
N ALA A 2 -7.70 -8.22 10.23
CA ALA A 2 -6.52 -9.04 9.95
C ALA A 2 -5.57 -9.01 11.17
N LYS A 3 -5.05 -10.17 11.57
CA LYS A 3 -4.09 -10.24 12.68
C LYS A 3 -2.76 -9.69 12.15
N ARG A 4 -1.96 -9.02 13.00
CA ARG A 4 -0.60 -8.54 12.64
C ARG A 4 0.28 -9.60 11.97
N LYS A 5 -0.02 -10.89 12.17
CA LYS A 5 0.69 -12.03 11.57
C LYS A 5 0.59 -12.09 10.04
N ASP A 6 -0.42 -11.47 9.44
CA ASP A 6 -0.67 -11.52 7.99
C ASP A 6 -0.16 -10.24 7.29
N GLN A 7 0.52 -9.34 8.00
CA GLN A 7 1.11 -8.13 7.43
C GLN A 7 2.58 -8.36 7.12
N ARG A 8 2.97 -8.17 5.85
CA ARG A 8 4.36 -8.22 5.39
C ARG A 8 4.95 -6.81 5.36
N GLU A 9 6.17 -6.63 5.89
CA GLU A 9 6.91 -5.36 5.78
C GLU A 9 7.58 -5.27 4.41
N PHE A 10 7.51 -4.11 3.76
CA PHE A 10 8.29 -3.79 2.58
C PHE A 10 8.95 -2.41 2.74
N ARG A 11 10.16 -2.25 2.21
CA ARG A 11 10.94 -1.00 2.30
C ARG A 11 11.03 -0.34 0.93
N VAL A 12 10.76 0.95 0.88
CA VAL A 12 10.84 1.76 -0.33
C VAL A 12 11.64 3.04 -0.07
N TYR A 13 12.32 3.51 -1.10
CA TYR A 13 12.99 4.82 -1.09
C TYR A 13 12.13 5.81 -1.86
N VAL A 14 11.92 6.98 -1.26
CA VAL A 14 11.19 8.10 -1.88
C VAL A 14 12.05 9.35 -1.77
N PRO A 15 11.84 10.37 -2.63
CA PRO A 15 12.47 11.66 -2.46
C PRO A 15 12.19 12.24 -1.07
N GLU A 16 13.16 12.96 -0.50
CA GLU A 16 13.07 13.52 0.84
C GLU A 16 11.83 14.42 1.01
N GLU A 17 11.51 15.22 -0.01
CA GLU A 17 10.33 16.08 -0.03
C GLU A 17 9.03 15.27 0.13
N VAL A 18 8.91 14.15 -0.58
CA VAL A 18 7.75 13.25 -0.50
C VAL A 18 7.62 12.67 0.89
N HIS A 19 8.74 12.25 1.50
CA HIS A 19 8.74 11.74 2.87
C HIS A 19 8.24 12.79 3.88
N ARG A 20 8.72 14.03 3.78
CA ARG A 20 8.27 15.14 4.65
C ARG A 20 6.78 15.45 4.49
N LEU A 21 6.29 15.47 3.24
CA LEU A 21 4.87 15.70 2.96
C LEU A 21 4.01 14.58 3.53
N LEU A 22 4.40 13.32 3.35
CA LEU A 22 3.69 12.16 3.86
C LEU A 22 3.57 12.19 5.40
N GLN A 23 4.68 12.49 6.10
CA GLN A 23 4.67 12.63 7.56
C GLN A 23 3.73 13.75 8.02
N SER A 24 3.76 14.90 7.33
CA SER A 24 2.93 16.05 7.68
C SER A 24 1.44 15.77 7.49
N ILE A 25 1.07 15.15 6.36
CA ILE A 25 -0.30 14.77 6.08
C ILE A 25 -0.81 13.74 7.10
N ALA A 26 0.00 12.73 7.43
CA ALA A 26 -0.36 11.72 8.41
C ALA A 26 -0.64 12.36 9.79
N ALA A 27 0.22 13.28 10.23
CA ALA A 27 0.04 14.03 11.47
C ALA A 27 -1.23 14.90 11.47
N ILE A 28 -1.50 15.62 10.38
CA ILE A 28 -2.71 16.46 10.25
C ILE A 28 -3.99 15.60 10.30
N ARG A 29 -3.95 14.40 9.72
CA ARG A 29 -5.08 13.45 9.69
C ARG A 29 -5.22 12.60 10.94
N ASP A 30 -4.42 12.86 11.99
CA ASP A 30 -4.33 12.04 13.20
C ASP A 30 -4.18 10.53 12.89
N SER A 31 -3.27 10.23 11.95
CA SER A 31 -3.06 8.89 11.41
C SER A 31 -1.57 8.54 11.33
N SER A 32 -1.26 7.26 11.16
CA SER A 32 0.13 6.82 10.95
C SER A 32 0.53 6.93 9.48
N VAL A 33 1.83 7.11 9.22
CA VAL A 33 2.39 7.04 7.87
C VAL A 33 2.03 5.71 7.18
N ASN A 34 2.06 4.61 7.93
CA ASN A 34 1.66 3.30 7.43
C ASN A 34 0.19 3.27 6.97
N ALA A 35 -0.71 3.90 7.72
CA ALA A 35 -2.12 4.00 7.33
C ALA A 35 -2.30 4.81 6.04
N ALA A 36 -1.60 5.95 5.92
CA ALA A 36 -1.64 6.76 4.70
C ALA A 36 -1.07 6.02 3.47
N VAL A 37 0.00 5.23 3.65
CA VAL A 37 0.57 4.40 2.58
C VAL A 37 -0.39 3.29 2.18
N ASN A 38 -1.02 2.61 3.14
CA ASN A 38 -2.00 1.57 2.85
C ASN A 38 -3.21 2.13 2.09
N GLU A 39 -3.75 3.27 2.50
CA GLU A 39 -4.84 3.96 1.79
C GLU A 39 -4.46 4.28 0.34
N ALA A 40 -3.23 4.78 0.11
CA ALA A 40 -2.75 5.08 -1.24
C ALA A 40 -2.58 3.80 -2.10
N ILE A 41 -2.12 2.70 -1.50
CA ILE A 41 -1.99 1.41 -2.19
C ILE A 41 -3.35 0.83 -2.54
N GLU A 42 -4.30 0.83 -1.59
CA GLU A 42 -5.68 0.38 -1.84
C GLU A 42 -6.33 1.18 -2.96
N PHE A 43 -6.16 2.50 -2.93
CA PHE A 43 -6.65 3.38 -4.00
C PHE A 43 -6.00 3.06 -5.36
N TRP A 44 -4.68 2.87 -5.40
CA TRP A 44 -3.98 2.54 -6.64
C TRP A 44 -4.36 1.15 -7.19
N LEU A 45 -4.56 0.17 -6.31
CA LEU A 45 -5.01 -1.18 -6.70
C LEU A 45 -6.44 -1.17 -7.22
N ALA A 46 -7.30 -0.27 -6.72
CA ALA A 46 -8.68 -0.14 -7.19
C ALA A 46 -8.82 0.46 -8.60
N ASP A 47 -7.75 1.04 -9.17
CA ASP A 47 -7.77 1.58 -10.54
C ASP A 47 -8.00 0.46 -11.59
N GLU A 48 -8.80 0.75 -12.61
CA GLU A 48 -9.23 -0.21 -13.62
C GLU A 48 -8.05 -0.88 -14.34
N LYS A 49 -6.94 -0.15 -14.56
CA LYS A 49 -5.76 -0.70 -15.22
C LYS A 49 -5.10 -1.80 -14.37
N GLN A 50 -5.07 -1.63 -13.06
CA GLN A 50 -4.49 -2.54 -12.10
C GLN A 50 -5.40 -3.76 -11.97
N GLN A 51 -6.71 -3.55 -11.82
CA GLN A 51 -7.70 -4.62 -11.80
C GLN A 51 -7.64 -5.49 -13.05
N LYS A 52 -7.61 -4.89 -14.26
CA LYS A 52 -7.44 -5.63 -15.52
C LYS A 52 -6.14 -6.44 -15.55
N THR A 53 -5.06 -5.90 -14.99
CA THR A 53 -3.77 -6.60 -14.92
C THR A 53 -3.85 -7.80 -13.99
N ILE A 54 -4.43 -7.62 -12.79
CA ILE A 54 -4.64 -8.68 -11.80
C ILE A 54 -5.49 -9.81 -12.40
N GLU A 55 -6.61 -9.47 -13.04
CA GLU A 55 -7.51 -10.44 -13.67
C GLU A 55 -6.84 -11.19 -14.83
N ARG A 56 -6.21 -10.45 -15.76
CA ARG A 56 -5.56 -11.03 -16.95
C ARG A 56 -4.49 -12.04 -16.58
N HIS A 57 -3.77 -11.79 -15.49
CA HIS A 57 -2.65 -12.62 -15.05
C HIS A 57 -2.99 -13.54 -13.86
N ARG A 58 -4.24 -13.55 -13.40
CA ARG A 58 -4.70 -14.32 -12.23
C ARG A 58 -3.81 -14.11 -11.00
N LEU A 59 -3.42 -12.87 -10.72
CA LEU A 59 -2.45 -12.56 -9.66
C LEU A 59 -2.98 -12.84 -8.24
N ASN A 60 -4.30 -13.01 -8.09
CA ASN A 60 -4.92 -13.41 -6.83
C ASN A 60 -4.73 -14.90 -6.51
N ASP A 61 -4.35 -15.71 -7.51
CA ASP A 61 -4.12 -17.16 -7.36
C ASP A 61 -2.64 -17.49 -7.13
N LEU A 62 -1.79 -16.46 -6.97
CA LEU A 62 -0.38 -16.67 -6.62
C LEU A 62 -0.32 -17.13 -5.16
N ASP A 63 0.01 -18.41 -4.94
CA ASP A 63 0.43 -18.90 -3.63
C ASP A 63 1.54 -18.00 -3.10
N GLU A 64 1.47 -17.62 -1.80
CA GLU A 64 2.52 -16.82 -1.17
C GLU A 64 3.88 -17.47 -1.44
N PRO A 65 4.85 -16.77 -2.07
CA PRO A 65 6.19 -17.33 -2.20
C PRO A 65 6.77 -17.54 -0.81
N GLU A 66 7.18 -18.79 -0.53
CA GLU A 66 7.81 -19.23 0.73
C GLU A 66 9.04 -18.40 1.11
#